data_AF-X1UI34-F1
#
_entry.id   AF-X1UI34-F1
#
_cell.length_a   1.000
_cell.length_b   1.000
_cell.length_c   1.000
_cell.angle_alpha   90.00
_cell.angle_beta   90.00
_cell.angle_gamma   90.00
#
_symmetry.space_group_name_H-M   'P 1'
#
loop_
_entity.id
_entity.type
_entity.pdbx_description
1 polymer ?
#
loop_
_entity_poly.entity_id
_entity_poly.type
_entity_poly.pdbx_seq_one_letter_code
_entity_poly.pdbx_strand_id
1 'polypeptide(L)'
;TILTTSPGLLNRKPGSNSHISFTSSFIHISAAPFPSPATSKKDDYIDAVKSNLEICNDLDIPKLRVDTADPPTGIPGGMDYETCFSKIAEVWNSAADICMKDDVKLIWEFEPGFLFNKPGEVVRMV
;
A
#
# COMPACT_ATOMS: atom_id res chain seq x y z
N THR A 1 11.00 3.78 -8.78
CA THR A 1 10.76 4.66 -7.62
C THR A 1 10.31 6.03 -8.08
N ILE A 2 9.00 6.26 -8.18
CA ILE A 2 8.45 7.60 -8.44
C ILE A 2 8.17 8.23 -7.07
N LEU A 3 9.06 9.12 -6.61
CA LEU A 3 8.82 9.97 -5.44
C LEU A 3 7.83 11.07 -5.88
N THR A 4 6.53 10.90 -5.61
CA THR A 4 5.57 11.97 -5.86
C THR A 4 5.65 12.97 -4.69
N THR A 5 6.08 14.20 -4.97
CA THR A 5 6.01 15.31 -4.00
C THR A 5 4.82 16.18 -4.39
N SER A 6 3.80 16.26 -3.52
CA SER A 6 2.64 17.13 -3.74
C SER A 6 2.86 18.48 -3.03
N PRO A 7 2.58 19.63 -3.67
CA PRO A 7 2.89 20.94 -3.12
C PRO A 7 1.87 21.36 -2.05
N GLY A 8 2.31 21.42 -0.79
CA GLY A 8 1.50 21.90 0.33
C GLY A 8 1.34 23.42 0.34
N LEU A 9 0.10 23.90 0.48
CA LEU A 9 -0.27 25.31 0.64
C LEU A 9 0.45 25.93 1.86
N LEU A 10 1.24 26.98 1.61
CA LEU A 10 1.79 27.84 2.65
C LEU A 10 0.70 28.76 3.22
N ASN A 11 0.46 28.67 4.53
CA ASN A 11 -0.07 29.80 5.28
C ASN A 11 0.69 29.93 6.61
N ARG A 12 1.66 30.85 6.65
CA ARG A 12 2.43 31.19 7.85
C ARG A 12 1.74 32.31 8.62
N LYS A 13 1.56 32.14 9.94
CA LYS A 13 1.51 33.26 10.88
C LYS A 13 2.86 33.36 11.62
N PRO A 14 3.46 34.55 11.77
CA PRO A 14 4.75 34.69 12.44
C PRO A 14 4.55 34.83 13.97
N GLY A 15 5.27 34.03 14.77
CA GLY A 15 5.52 34.42 16.17
C GLY A 15 5.50 33.39 17.32
N SER A 16 5.67 32.07 17.14
CA SER A 16 5.88 31.19 18.30
C SER A 16 7.08 30.24 18.14
N ASN A 17 8.05 30.39 19.05
CA ASN A 17 9.06 29.37 19.35
C ASN A 17 8.36 28.18 19.99
N SER A 18 8.09 27.15 19.19
CA SER A 18 7.81 25.80 19.65
C SER A 18 8.69 24.89 18.82
N HIS A 19 9.45 24.01 19.46
CA HIS A 19 10.14 22.89 18.81
C HIS A 19 9.18 22.25 17.79
N ILE A 20 9.42 22.48 16.50
CA ILE A 20 8.64 21.84 15.45
C ILE A 20 9.28 20.47 15.24
N SER A 21 8.78 19.46 15.96
CA SER A 21 8.96 18.08 15.54
C SER A 21 8.16 17.91 14.25
N PHE A 22 8.82 18.12 13.10
CA PHE A 22 8.32 17.77 11.78
C PHE A 22 8.30 16.23 11.65
N THR A 23 7.39 15.55 12.34
CA THR A 23 7.21 14.09 12.18
C THR A 23 5.98 13.82 11.33
N SER A 24 6.02 14.17 10.05
CA SER A 24 5.20 13.52 9.03
C SER A 24 5.70 13.91 7.66
N SER A 25 6.94 13.50 7.35
CA SER A 25 7.37 13.44 5.97
C SER A 25 6.46 12.42 5.28
N PHE A 26 5.66 12.88 4.32
CA PHE A 26 4.71 12.13 3.49
C PHE A 26 5.37 11.09 2.56
N ILE A 27 6.54 10.58 2.94
CA ILE A 27 7.28 9.60 2.16
C ILE A 27 6.54 8.28 2.35
N HIS A 28 6.06 7.72 1.25
CA HIS A 28 5.50 6.40 1.16
C HIS A 28 6.06 5.74 -0.09
N ILE A 29 6.26 4.43 -0.05
CA ILE A 29 6.64 3.67 -1.23
C ILE A 29 5.34 3.16 -1.86
N SER A 30 5.05 3.65 -3.07
CA SER A 30 4.13 2.99 -4.01
C SER A 30 4.96 2.02 -4.82
N ALA A 31 4.71 0.73 -4.60
CA ALA A 31 5.56 -0.32 -5.12
C ALA A 31 5.02 -0.79 -6.47
N ALA A 32 5.43 -0.06 -7.49
CA ALA A 32 5.38 -0.52 -8.87
C ALA A 32 6.76 -1.05 -9.29
N PRO A 33 6.87 -2.25 -9.90
CA PRO A 33 5.80 -3.23 -10.16
C PRO A 33 5.75 -4.33 -9.09
N PHE A 34 4.70 -4.37 -8.27
CA PHE A 34 4.36 -5.58 -7.53
C PHE A 34 3.77 -6.63 -8.49
N PRO A 35 4.09 -7.92 -8.31
CA PRO A 35 3.26 -8.99 -8.85
C PRO A 35 1.79 -8.84 -8.42
N SER A 36 0.82 -9.19 -9.26
CA SER A 36 -0.60 -9.16 -8.89
C SER A 36 -0.86 -10.11 -7.69
N PRO A 37 -1.49 -9.65 -6.58
CA PRO A 37 -1.84 -10.50 -5.45
C PRO A 37 -2.89 -11.56 -5.82
N ALA A 38 -3.67 -11.34 -6.89
CA ALA A 38 -4.68 -12.27 -7.35
C ALA A 38 -4.09 -13.45 -8.14
N THR A 39 -3.12 -13.18 -9.03
CA THR A 39 -2.64 -14.17 -10.00
C THR A 39 -1.25 -14.70 -9.73
N SER A 40 -0.43 -13.95 -9.00
CA SER A 40 0.95 -14.36 -8.73
C SER A 40 1.00 -15.41 -7.62
N LYS A 41 2.14 -16.08 -7.48
CA LYS A 41 2.38 -16.95 -6.33
C LYS A 41 2.49 -16.09 -5.08
N LYS A 42 1.96 -16.60 -3.97
CA LYS A 42 1.98 -15.92 -2.68
C LYS A 42 3.40 -15.57 -2.25
N ASP A 43 4.34 -16.50 -2.39
CA ASP A 43 5.74 -16.30 -2.00
C ASP A 43 6.41 -15.18 -2.80
N ASP A 44 6.20 -15.13 -4.12
CA ASP A 44 6.73 -14.07 -4.99
C ASP A 44 6.21 -12.68 -4.57
N TYR A 45 4.93 -12.60 -4.18
CA TYR A 45 4.33 -11.37 -3.67
C TYR A 45 4.96 -10.95 -2.34
N ILE A 46 5.10 -11.91 -1.42
CA ILE A 46 5.67 -11.66 -0.10
C ILE A 46 7.14 -11.27 -0.18
N ASP A 47 7.92 -11.85 -1.09
CA ASP A 47 9.32 -11.48 -1.28
C ASP A 47 9.46 -10.07 -1.85
N ALA A 48 8.58 -9.67 -2.76
CA ALA A 48 8.51 -8.27 -3.18
C ALA A 48 8.16 -7.34 -2.03
N VAL A 49 7.24 -7.74 -1.13
CA VAL A 49 6.87 -6.93 0.05
C VAL A 49 8.08 -6.76 0.97
N LYS A 50 8.81 -7.84 1.26
CA LYS A 50 10.04 -7.78 2.07
C LYS A 50 11.10 -6.86 1.47
N SER A 51 11.32 -6.95 0.15
CA SER A 51 12.29 -6.08 -0.52
C SER A 51 11.91 -4.61 -0.43
N ASN A 52 10.62 -4.26 -0.54
CA ASN A 52 10.17 -2.88 -0.34
C ASN A 52 10.19 -2.47 1.14
N LEU A 53 9.97 -3.41 2.06
CA LEU A 53 10.07 -3.19 3.50
C LEU A 53 11.50 -2.87 3.93
N GLU A 54 12.51 -3.54 3.36
CA GLU A 54 13.93 -3.20 3.56
C GLU A 54 14.21 -1.73 3.21
N ILE A 55 13.70 -1.26 2.06
CA ILE A 55 13.83 0.15 1.66
C ILE A 55 13.08 1.07 2.64
N CYS A 56 11.91 0.64 3.14
CA CYS A 56 11.17 1.42 4.13
C CYS A 56 11.98 1.59 5.41
N ASN A 57 12.61 0.52 5.89
CA ASN A 57 13.44 0.52 7.09
C ASN A 57 14.71 1.36 6.89
N ASP A 58 15.39 1.24 5.74
CA ASP A 58 16.62 1.99 5.43
C ASP A 58 16.39 3.51 5.35
N LEU A 59 15.17 3.93 5.00
CA LEU A 59 14.80 5.33 4.78
C LEU A 59 13.87 5.91 5.86
N ASP A 60 13.63 5.18 6.96
CA ASP A 60 12.70 5.54 8.02
C ASP A 60 11.29 5.88 7.50
N ILE A 61 10.79 5.12 6.54
CA ILE A 61 9.46 5.27 5.94
C ILE A 61 8.46 4.39 6.70
N PRO A 62 7.47 4.96 7.39
CA PRO A 62 6.59 4.19 8.27
C PRO A 62 5.42 3.49 7.54
N LYS A 63 5.38 3.53 6.20
CA LYS A 63 4.21 3.12 5.40
C LYS A 63 4.60 2.53 4.05
N LEU A 64 4.07 1.35 3.75
CA LEU A 64 4.16 0.69 2.47
C LEU A 64 2.76 0.64 1.83
N ARG A 65 2.62 1.07 0.57
CA ARG A 65 1.32 1.07 -0.12
C ARG A 65 1.23 -0.09 -1.09
N VAL A 66 0.03 -0.66 -1.20
CA VAL A 66 -0.31 -1.76 -2.12
C VAL A 66 -1.58 -1.45 -2.91
N ASP A 67 -1.67 -2.02 -4.10
CA ASP A 67 -2.85 -2.06 -4.95
C ASP A 67 -2.99 -3.48 -5.55
N THR A 68 -4.07 -3.74 -6.28
CA THR A 68 -4.29 -5.06 -6.87
C THR A 68 -3.52 -5.29 -8.18
N ALA A 69 -2.95 -4.26 -8.80
CA ALA A 69 -2.31 -4.26 -10.13
C ALA A 69 -3.16 -4.80 -11.31
N ASP A 70 -4.30 -5.42 -11.04
CA ASP A 70 -5.23 -5.96 -12.01
C ASP A 70 -6.27 -4.91 -12.44
N PRO A 71 -6.62 -4.82 -13.74
CA PRO A 71 -7.60 -3.86 -14.23
C PRO A 71 -9.03 -4.20 -13.74
N PRO A 72 -9.92 -3.19 -13.60
CA PRO A 72 -11.28 -3.37 -13.07
C PRO A 72 -12.24 -3.98 -14.11
N THR A 73 -11.75 -4.43 -15.26
CA THR A 73 -12.57 -4.93 -16.38
C THR A 73 -13.01 -6.38 -16.21
N GLY A 74 -12.42 -7.14 -15.29
CA GLY A 74 -12.79 -8.53 -15.03
C GLY A 74 -12.01 -9.15 -13.88
N ILE A 75 -12.44 -10.34 -13.46
CA ILE A 75 -11.72 -11.13 -12.45
C ILE A 75 -10.58 -11.89 -13.15
N PRO A 76 -9.32 -11.70 -12.72
CA PRO A 76 -8.18 -12.31 -13.38
C PRO A 76 -8.08 -13.81 -13.04
N GLY A 77 -7.34 -14.57 -13.86
CA GLY A 77 -7.04 -15.98 -13.60
C GLY A 77 -8.23 -16.95 -13.74
N GLY A 78 -9.36 -16.51 -14.30
CA GLY A 78 -10.55 -17.36 -14.48
C GLY A 78 -11.28 -17.73 -13.18
N MET A 79 -10.97 -17.03 -12.09
CA MET A 79 -11.61 -17.22 -10.79
C MET A 79 -12.99 -16.55 -10.76
N ASP A 80 -13.86 -17.01 -9.85
CA ASP A 80 -15.03 -16.22 -9.48
C ASP A 80 -14.64 -15.05 -8.56
N TYR A 81 -15.57 -14.10 -8.44
CA TYR A 81 -15.39 -12.87 -7.70
C TYR A 81 -14.97 -13.11 -6.24
N GLU A 82 -15.66 -14.01 -5.53
CA GLU A 82 -15.47 -14.21 -4.09
C GLU A 82 -14.19 -14.98 -3.79
N THR A 83 -13.81 -15.94 -4.65
CA THR A 83 -12.51 -16.61 -4.57
C THR A 83 -11.36 -15.62 -4.77
N CYS A 84 -11.45 -14.75 -5.78
CA CYS A 84 -10.41 -13.74 -6.02
C CYS A 84 -10.32 -12.73 -4.88
N PHE A 85 -11.47 -12.24 -4.39
CA PHE A 85 -11.54 -11.30 -3.27
C PHE A 85 -10.92 -11.88 -2.00
N SER A 86 -11.29 -13.11 -1.65
CA SER A 86 -10.77 -13.80 -0.46
C SER A 86 -9.27 -14.05 -0.57
N LYS A 87 -8.77 -14.41 -1.77
CA LYS A 87 -7.34 -14.61 -2.01
C LYS A 87 -6.53 -13.34 -1.80
N ILE A 88 -6.98 -12.20 -2.37
CA ILE A 88 -6.29 -10.91 -2.19
C ILE A 88 -6.27 -10.52 -0.71
N ALA A 89 -7.40 -10.65 -0.02
CA ALA A 89 -7.50 -10.38 1.40
C ALA A 89 -6.50 -11.24 2.22
N GLU A 90 -6.38 -12.53 1.91
CA GLU A 90 -5.43 -13.42 2.59
C GLU A 90 -3.97 -13.01 2.37
N VAL A 91 -3.62 -12.65 1.13
CA VAL A 91 -2.26 -12.20 0.77
C VAL A 91 -1.91 -10.89 1.48
N TRP A 92 -2.82 -9.92 1.48
CA TRP A 92 -2.60 -8.64 2.16
C TRP A 92 -2.57 -8.74 3.67
N ASN A 93 -3.40 -9.59 4.28
CA ASN A 93 -3.30 -9.87 5.72
C ASN A 93 -1.93 -10.47 6.06
N SER A 94 -1.46 -11.43 5.26
CA SER A 94 -0.13 -12.02 5.44
C SER A 94 0.99 -10.99 5.29
N ALA A 95 0.87 -10.07 4.33
CA ALA A 95 1.83 -8.99 4.12
C ALA A 95 1.79 -7.97 5.27
N ALA A 96 0.60 -7.63 5.77
CA ALA A 96 0.43 -6.71 6.89
C ALA A 96 1.07 -7.25 8.17
N ASP A 97 0.94 -8.55 8.44
CA ASP A 97 1.61 -9.23 9.57
C ASP A 97 3.13 -9.16 9.49
N ILE A 98 3.70 -9.13 8.28
CA ILE A 98 5.13 -8.98 8.06
C ILE A 98 5.55 -7.53 8.31
N CYS A 99 4.88 -6.57 7.69
CA CYS A 99 5.22 -5.14 7.86
C CYS A 99 5.06 -4.67 9.31
N MET A 100 4.04 -5.18 10.03
CA MET A 100 3.80 -4.84 11.44
C MET A 100 4.98 -5.19 12.36
N LYS A 101 5.76 -6.22 12.04
CA LYS A 101 6.94 -6.60 12.85
C LYS A 101 8.06 -5.56 12.80
N ASP A 102 8.04 -4.71 11.77
CA ASP A 102 9.04 -3.69 11.50
C ASP A 102 8.48 -2.26 11.72
N ASP A 103 7.33 -2.13 12.42
CA ASP A 103 6.61 -0.86 12.65
C ASP A 103 6.21 -0.12 11.35
N VAL A 104 6.10 -0.85 10.23
CA VAL A 104 5.66 -0.32 8.94
C VAL A 104 4.20 -0.70 8.70
N LYS A 105 3.38 0.29 8.35
CA LYS A 105 1.96 0.07 8.03
C LYS A 105 1.79 -0.31 6.57
N LEU A 106 1.16 -1.45 6.30
CA LEU A 106 0.66 -1.78 4.97
C LEU A 106 -0.65 -1.03 4.70
N ILE A 107 -0.72 -0.28 3.62
CA ILE A 107 -1.86 0.56 3.28
C ILE A 107 -2.34 0.21 1.88
N TRP A 108 -3.59 -0.24 1.77
CA TRP A 108 -4.23 -0.36 0.47
C TRP A 108 -4.55 1.03 -0.11
N GLU A 109 -3.97 1.34 -1.26
CA GLU A 109 -4.27 2.52 -2.06
C GLU A 109 -5.56 2.32 -2.87
N PHE A 110 -6.56 3.17 -2.59
CA PHE A 110 -7.75 3.23 -3.43
C PHE A 110 -7.39 3.88 -4.77
N GLU A 111 -7.49 3.10 -5.84
CA GLU A 111 -7.25 3.55 -7.20
C GLU A 111 -8.32 2.97 -8.13
N PRO A 112 -9.29 3.78 -8.61
CA PRO A 112 -10.39 3.31 -9.45
C PRO A 112 -9.97 2.58 -10.74
N GLY A 113 -8.71 2.75 -11.15
CA GLY A 113 -8.09 2.03 -12.27
C GLY A 113 -7.72 0.58 -11.97
N PHE A 114 -7.96 0.09 -10.75
CA PHE A 114 -7.64 -1.26 -10.30
C PHE A 114 -8.84 -2.01 -9.70
N LEU A 115 -8.71 -3.34 -9.64
CA LEU A 115 -9.71 -4.25 -9.11
C LEU A 115 -10.01 -4.01 -7.61
N PHE A 116 -11.25 -4.31 -7.21
CA PHE A 116 -11.77 -4.25 -5.84
C PHE A 116 -11.80 -2.89 -5.11
N ASN A 117 -11.95 -1.78 -5.81
CA ASN A 117 -11.93 -0.46 -5.17
C ASN A 117 -13.29 0.06 -4.64
N LYS A 118 -14.42 -0.64 -4.78
CA LYS A 118 -15.72 -0.09 -4.33
C LYS A 118 -15.73 0.13 -2.81
N PRO A 119 -16.42 1.16 -2.29
CA PRO A 119 -16.47 1.41 -0.84
C PRO A 119 -16.90 0.20 0.00
N GLY A 120 -17.84 -0.61 -0.49
CA GLY A 120 -18.27 -1.84 0.18
C GLY A 120 -17.23 -2.96 0.17
N GLU A 121 -16.33 -2.98 -0.81
CA GLU A 121 -15.22 -3.94 -0.91
C GLU A 121 -14.13 -3.58 0.13
N VAL A 122 -13.84 -2.29 0.27
CA VAL A 122 -12.91 -1.79 1.30
C VAL A 122 -13.36 -2.19 2.70
N VAL A 123 -14.63 -1.98 3.04
CA VAL A 123 -15.18 -2.32 4.36
C VAL A 123 -15.16 -3.83 4.63
N ARG A 124 -15.24 -4.67 3.59
CA ARG A 124 -15.23 -6.14 3.74
C ARG A 124 -13.83 -6.74 3.92
N MET A 125 -12.78 -6.01 3.52
CA MET A 125 -11.42 -6.54 3.47
C MET A 125 -10.56 -6.20 4.69
N VAL A 126 -10.92 -5.12 5.40
CA VAL A 126 -10.22 -4.60 6.59
C VAL A 126 -10.81 -5.19 7.87
#